data_AF-A0A7X9GEI6-F1
#
_entry.id   AF-A0A7X9GEI6-F1
#
_cell.length_a   1.000
_cell.length_b   1.000
_cell.length_c   1.000
_cell.angle_alpha   90.00
_cell.angle_beta   90.00
_cell.angle_gamma   90.00
#
_symmetry.space_group_name_H-M   'P 1'
#
loop_
_entity.id
_entity.type
_entity.pdbx_description
1 polymer ?
#
loop_
_entity_poly.entity_id
_entity_poly.type
_entity_poly.pdbx_seq_one_letter_code
_entity_poly.pdbx_strand_id
1 'polypeptide(L)'
;CRIEPFTVLGEGCTVRERASIKKSSLWNHVYVGTEASLRGAVLCSRVQVLAGAGIYEGAVVGDDSIIKENSLIKPDVKLWPNKVVEKGATVQRSLIWGTSSPKKYFGFEGISGLINIEVTPESSARLGAAFASVLGSGTRLALSSDGYAASIMLKEAIKTGMQSAGAQVLDLGKVITPVHRFGVREYECLGGIHVKISNQSPQKVTILCTNAHGGNISRDQERKIENAMAREDFLRVGAESIYGPTVQPKIVDHYLTAICEGLSAFSMREADFKLVLCYDQVNLNEIVDDLFSRLGLRTGALETDNSINDYRSWHDYQELLPDLAQAVVDSGADAGVVLDHNADHLILIDDKGQVVQEELLTALLSLIILQGGEGAVVVPVTSPRAIDDLAKKYQAKVVRTKTALQDFLEKVLDPVNGVDGLSQFFLHFDGLAALVRVLGHAAHFNVSLSELVAEIPEFFMSKGKAPVSWEAKGRVIRQLIQDPSVSQLELLDGVKVFHPDGWTLVLPDPDEPFCRVFSEGSTMEIAESLTDMYVKKINDIAGASI
;
A
#
# COMPACT_ATOMS: atom_id res chain seq x y z
N CYS A 1 56.47 -5.07 5.93
CA CYS A 1 55.35 -4.58 6.76
C CYS A 1 55.90 -3.99 8.06
N ARG A 2 55.10 -3.24 8.82
CA ARG A 2 55.44 -2.73 10.15
C ARG A 2 54.39 -3.22 11.14
N ILE A 3 54.78 -4.15 12.01
CA ILE A 3 53.94 -4.69 13.08
C ILE A 3 54.45 -4.12 14.39
N GLU A 4 53.60 -3.36 15.10
CA GLU A 4 53.95 -2.68 16.34
C GLU A 4 53.52 -3.48 17.59
N PRO A 5 54.05 -3.14 18.79
CA PRO A 5 53.71 -3.82 20.04
C PRO A 5 52.20 -3.91 20.31
N PHE A 6 51.82 -4.91 21.11
CA PHE A 6 50.43 -5.23 21.45
C PHE A 6 49.57 -5.65 20.25
N THR A 7 50.21 -6.14 19.19
CA THR A 7 49.53 -6.76 18.04
C THR A 7 49.56 -8.27 18.17
N VAL A 8 48.42 -8.93 17.95
CA VAL A 8 48.29 -10.40 17.93
C VAL A 8 47.89 -10.83 16.53
N LEU A 9 48.59 -11.83 15.99
CA LEU A 9 48.31 -12.42 14.68
C LEU A 9 47.98 -13.91 14.86
N GLY A 10 46.82 -14.32 14.38
CA GLY A 10 46.39 -15.72 14.33
C GLY A 10 47.09 -16.51 13.22
N GLU A 11 46.80 -17.81 13.17
CA GLU A 11 47.43 -18.73 12.23
C GLU A 11 47.06 -18.39 10.77
N GLY A 12 48.02 -18.50 9.86
CA GLY A 12 47.78 -18.31 8.42
C GLY A 12 47.54 -16.87 7.95
N CYS A 13 47.81 -15.86 8.79
CA CYS A 13 47.73 -14.46 8.37
C CYS A 13 48.78 -14.09 7.32
N THR A 14 48.40 -13.30 6.32
CA THR A 14 49.30 -12.75 5.29
C THR A 14 49.33 -11.24 5.37
N VAL A 15 50.52 -10.65 5.55
CA VAL A 15 50.70 -9.19 5.64
C VAL A 15 51.68 -8.72 4.56
N ARG A 16 51.21 -7.84 3.67
CA ARG A 16 51.97 -7.37 2.50
C ARG A 16 52.91 -6.19 2.82
N GLU A 17 53.68 -5.77 1.82
CA GLU A 17 54.65 -4.67 1.94
C GLU A 17 53.99 -3.35 2.35
N ARG A 18 54.70 -2.53 3.11
CA ARG A 18 54.23 -1.21 3.61
C ARG A 18 52.93 -1.21 4.45
N ALA A 19 52.29 -2.35 4.67
CA ALA A 19 51.19 -2.47 5.62
C ALA A 19 51.67 -2.14 7.04
N SER A 20 50.84 -1.45 7.82
CA SER A 20 51.15 -1.01 9.18
C SER A 20 50.05 -1.44 10.15
N ILE A 21 50.42 -2.25 11.16
CA ILE A 21 49.48 -2.83 12.14
C ILE A 21 49.95 -2.43 13.54
N LYS A 22 49.04 -1.90 14.37
CA LYS A 22 49.35 -1.44 15.73
C LYS A 22 48.17 -1.70 16.67
N LYS A 23 48.44 -2.32 17.83
CA LYS A 23 47.44 -2.60 18.88
C LYS A 23 46.21 -3.36 18.35
N SER A 24 46.38 -4.19 17.33
CA SER A 24 45.27 -4.90 16.67
C SER A 24 45.31 -6.40 16.93
N SER A 25 44.16 -7.05 16.92
CA SER A 25 44.04 -8.51 17.02
C SER A 25 43.48 -9.06 15.72
N LEU A 26 44.25 -9.90 15.04
CA LEU A 26 43.85 -10.58 13.81
C LEU A 26 43.69 -12.07 14.14
N TRP A 27 42.54 -12.65 13.79
CA TRP A 27 42.28 -14.09 13.94
C TRP A 27 42.90 -14.88 12.78
N ASN A 28 42.41 -16.08 12.50
CA ASN A 28 43.04 -16.98 11.54
C ASN A 28 42.76 -16.57 10.08
N HIS A 29 43.76 -16.75 9.21
CA HIS A 29 43.67 -16.55 7.77
C HIS A 29 43.28 -15.14 7.33
N VAL A 30 43.68 -14.10 8.08
CA VAL A 30 43.45 -12.70 7.70
C VAL A 30 44.47 -12.25 6.64
N TYR A 31 44.00 -11.61 5.58
CA TYR A 31 44.85 -11.00 4.55
C TYR A 31 44.91 -9.48 4.74
N VAL A 32 46.11 -8.91 4.76
CA VAL A 32 46.37 -7.46 4.88
C VAL A 32 47.21 -7.00 3.69
N GLY A 33 46.60 -6.23 2.79
CA GLY A 33 47.15 -5.73 1.54
C GLY A 33 48.19 -4.61 1.69
N THR A 34 48.82 -4.25 0.57
CA THR A 34 49.88 -3.24 0.51
C THR A 34 49.38 -1.88 1.00
N GLU A 35 50.18 -1.18 1.82
CA GLU A 35 49.83 0.15 2.37
C GLU A 35 48.55 0.20 3.25
N ALA A 36 47.98 -0.94 3.65
CA ALA A 36 46.85 -0.97 4.57
C ALA A 36 47.26 -0.56 6.00
N SER A 37 46.37 0.12 6.72
CA SER A 37 46.62 0.63 8.08
C SER A 37 45.61 0.11 9.10
N LEU A 38 46.07 -0.69 10.06
CA LEU A 38 45.25 -1.20 11.16
C LEU A 38 45.69 -0.56 12.49
N ARG A 39 44.76 0.03 13.23
CA ARG A 39 45.02 0.71 14.51
C ARG A 39 43.96 0.31 15.53
N GLY A 40 44.32 -0.43 16.58
CA GLY A 40 43.37 -0.70 17.67
C GLY A 40 42.15 -1.54 17.27
N ALA A 41 42.26 -2.35 16.21
CA ALA A 41 41.14 -3.02 15.56
C ALA A 41 41.14 -4.54 15.78
N VAL A 42 39.95 -5.16 15.77
CA VAL A 42 39.77 -6.61 15.84
C VAL A 42 39.25 -7.13 14.51
N LEU A 43 39.98 -8.05 13.88
CA LEU A 43 39.59 -8.70 12.64
C LEU A 43 39.38 -10.19 12.93
N CYS A 44 38.17 -10.68 12.68
CA CYS A 44 37.83 -12.09 12.79
C CYS A 44 38.43 -12.90 11.62
N SER A 45 38.09 -14.18 11.51
CA SER A 45 38.78 -15.10 10.60
C SER A 45 38.46 -14.81 9.14
N ARG A 46 39.42 -15.08 8.24
CA ARG A 46 39.26 -14.96 6.78
C ARG A 46 38.87 -13.56 6.26
N VAL A 47 39.10 -12.53 7.06
CA VAL A 47 38.91 -11.13 6.63
C VAL A 47 39.97 -10.73 5.62
N GLN A 48 39.57 -10.06 4.54
CA GLN A 48 40.47 -9.54 3.50
C GLN A 48 40.49 -8.02 3.54
N VAL A 49 41.62 -7.44 3.90
CA VAL A 49 41.86 -5.99 3.84
C VAL A 49 42.71 -5.68 2.62
N LEU A 50 42.16 -5.00 1.61
CA LEU A 50 42.84 -4.71 0.36
C LEU A 50 43.69 -3.44 0.43
N ALA A 51 44.36 -3.09 -0.67
CA ALA A 51 45.41 -2.07 -0.68
C ALA A 51 44.92 -0.68 -0.24
N GLY A 52 45.71 -0.01 0.61
CA GLY A 52 45.40 1.34 1.10
C GLY A 52 44.18 1.45 2.03
N ALA A 53 43.55 0.33 2.43
CA ALA A 53 42.41 0.37 3.34
C ALA A 53 42.84 0.62 4.80
N GLY A 54 42.00 1.35 5.55
CA GLY A 54 42.26 1.75 6.93
C GLY A 54 41.17 1.29 7.90
N ILE A 55 41.56 0.69 9.03
CA ILE A 55 40.65 0.24 10.10
C ILE A 55 41.17 0.77 11.43
N TYR A 56 40.33 1.51 12.15
CA TYR A 56 40.74 2.30 13.32
C TYR A 56 40.16 1.78 14.65
N GLU A 57 40.49 2.49 15.73
CA GLU A 57 40.40 2.01 17.11
C GLU A 57 38.99 1.56 17.52
N GLY A 58 38.86 0.40 18.17
CA GLY A 58 37.57 -0.13 18.60
C GLY A 58 36.73 -0.77 17.49
N ALA A 59 37.16 -0.71 16.23
CA ALA A 59 36.46 -1.35 15.13
C ALA A 59 36.60 -2.88 15.18
N VAL A 60 35.51 -3.59 14.90
CA VAL A 60 35.44 -5.06 14.84
C VAL A 60 34.96 -5.46 13.46
N VAL A 61 35.68 -6.35 12.78
CA VAL A 61 35.29 -6.88 11.46
C VAL A 61 35.03 -8.37 11.56
N GLY A 62 33.77 -8.77 11.35
CA GLY A 62 33.31 -10.15 11.40
C GLY A 62 33.87 -11.03 10.27
N ASP A 63 33.74 -12.35 10.44
CA ASP A 63 34.36 -13.36 9.56
C ASP A 63 33.99 -13.16 8.09
N ASP A 64 34.88 -13.58 7.18
CA ASP A 64 34.62 -13.62 5.73
C ASP A 64 34.28 -12.26 5.08
N SER A 65 34.64 -11.15 5.75
CA SER A 65 34.40 -9.80 5.22
C SER A 65 35.55 -9.30 4.33
N ILE A 66 35.21 -8.53 3.30
CA ILE A 66 36.16 -7.94 2.34
C ILE A 66 36.13 -6.42 2.44
N ILE A 67 37.27 -5.83 2.75
CA ILE A 67 37.47 -4.39 2.86
C ILE A 67 38.26 -3.93 1.63
N LYS A 68 37.58 -3.37 0.62
CA LYS A 68 38.20 -3.02 -0.69
C LYS A 68 39.13 -1.82 -0.60
N GLU A 69 39.82 -1.53 -1.71
CA GLU A 69 40.93 -0.58 -1.74
C GLU A 69 40.55 0.82 -1.30
N ASN A 70 41.46 1.50 -0.59
CA ASN A 70 41.29 2.87 -0.11
C ASN A 70 40.02 3.12 0.72
N SER A 71 39.40 2.07 1.27
CA SER A 71 38.24 2.20 2.14
C SER A 71 38.66 2.43 3.59
N LEU A 72 37.78 3.03 4.40
CA LEU A 72 38.06 3.41 5.77
C LEU A 72 36.95 2.94 6.71
N ILE A 73 37.30 2.20 7.76
CA ILE A 73 36.40 1.85 8.85
C ILE A 73 36.74 2.74 10.05
N LYS A 74 35.80 3.63 10.41
CA LYS A 74 35.97 4.57 11.53
C LYS A 74 36.02 3.85 12.89
N PRO A 75 36.49 4.54 13.94
CA PRO A 75 36.50 3.99 15.29
C PRO A 75 35.13 3.46 15.75
N ASP A 76 35.15 2.45 16.61
CA ASP A 76 33.98 1.80 17.24
C ASP A 76 32.95 1.17 16.28
N VAL A 77 33.26 1.07 14.99
CA VAL A 77 32.40 0.45 13.98
C VAL A 77 32.49 -1.07 14.04
N LYS A 78 31.34 -1.74 14.13
CA LYS A 78 31.23 -3.20 14.08
C LYS A 78 30.65 -3.65 12.74
N LEU A 79 31.43 -4.37 11.95
CA LEU A 79 30.97 -5.08 10.77
C LEU A 79 30.63 -6.52 11.16
N TRP A 80 29.42 -6.95 10.86
CA TRP A 80 29.05 -8.36 10.97
C TRP A 80 29.77 -9.22 9.93
N PRO A 81 29.75 -10.56 10.05
CA PRO A 81 30.35 -11.44 9.06
C PRO A 81 29.76 -11.25 7.64
N ASN A 82 30.53 -11.66 6.63
CA ASN A 82 30.17 -11.66 5.21
C ASN A 82 29.82 -10.27 4.64
N LYS A 83 30.53 -9.21 5.03
CA LYS A 83 30.32 -7.85 4.50
C LYS A 83 31.38 -7.46 3.50
N VAL A 84 30.96 -6.75 2.45
CA VAL A 84 31.86 -6.15 1.47
C VAL A 84 31.80 -4.62 1.63
N VAL A 85 32.93 -4.02 2.00
CA VAL A 85 33.10 -2.56 2.01
C VAL A 85 33.69 -2.16 0.66
N GLU A 86 32.94 -1.34 -0.08
CA GLU A 86 33.30 -0.94 -1.44
C GLU A 86 34.53 -0.02 -1.52
N LYS A 87 35.16 0.01 -2.70
CA LYS A 87 36.39 0.79 -2.95
C LYS A 87 36.16 2.28 -2.63
N GLY A 88 37.04 2.86 -1.82
CA GLY A 88 36.96 4.26 -1.40
C GLY A 88 35.84 4.58 -0.39
N ALA A 89 35.05 3.60 0.05
CA ALA A 89 33.97 3.82 1.00
C ALA A 89 34.50 4.14 2.40
N THR A 90 33.84 5.04 3.13
CA THR A 90 34.09 5.28 4.55
C THR A 90 32.92 4.76 5.37
N VAL A 91 33.11 3.69 6.13
CA VAL A 91 32.13 3.15 7.06
C VAL A 91 32.20 3.91 8.38
N GLN A 92 31.13 4.65 8.68
CA GLN A 92 31.02 5.48 9.88
C GLN A 92 30.12 4.87 10.96
N ARG A 93 29.36 3.82 10.64
CA ARG A 93 28.40 3.16 11.53
C ARG A 93 28.46 1.64 11.38
N SER A 94 28.14 0.92 12.46
CA SER A 94 28.11 -0.54 12.47
C SER A 94 27.15 -1.10 11.40
N LEU A 95 27.57 -2.15 10.70
CA LEU A 95 26.77 -2.84 9.68
C LEU A 95 26.36 -4.21 10.24
N ILE A 96 25.12 -4.29 10.72
CA ILE A 96 24.53 -5.48 11.36
C ILE A 96 23.73 -6.29 10.32
N TRP A 97 22.86 -5.63 9.55
CA TRP A 97 22.04 -6.26 8.50
C TRP A 97 22.23 -5.54 7.15
N GLY A 98 22.35 -6.33 6.06
CA GLY A 98 22.33 -5.86 4.66
C GLY A 98 23.68 -5.62 3.97
N THR A 99 23.84 -6.11 2.75
CA THR A 99 23.87 -5.19 1.60
C THR A 99 22.57 -4.39 1.65
N SER A 100 22.66 -3.07 1.84
CA SER A 100 21.55 -2.11 1.79
C SER A 100 20.25 -2.51 2.50
N SER A 101 20.01 -1.97 3.72
CA SER A 101 18.63 -1.82 4.21
C SER A 101 17.80 -1.09 3.13
N PRO A 102 16.53 -1.46 2.88
CA PRO A 102 15.67 -0.61 2.05
C PRO A 102 15.71 0.80 2.65
N LYS A 103 15.97 1.82 1.82
CA LYS A 103 15.91 3.23 2.26
C LYS A 103 14.49 3.66 2.65
N LYS A 104 13.49 2.85 2.31
CA LYS A 104 12.06 3.09 2.44
C LYS A 104 11.39 1.76 2.77
N TYR A 105 10.68 1.67 3.89
CA TYR A 105 9.84 0.53 4.26
C TYR A 105 8.40 0.73 3.75
N PHE A 106 7.91 1.97 3.73
CA PHE A 106 6.57 2.28 3.25
C PHE A 106 6.55 2.44 1.72
N GLY A 107 5.79 1.56 1.06
CA GLY A 107 5.41 1.68 -0.34
C GLY A 107 4.05 2.36 -0.51
N PHE A 108 3.49 2.28 -1.71
CA PHE A 108 2.19 2.86 -2.06
C PHE A 108 1.02 2.34 -1.19
N GLU A 109 1.03 1.05 -0.84
CA GLU A 109 -0.04 0.38 -0.07
C GLU A 109 0.29 0.21 1.43
N GLY A 110 1.35 0.86 1.91
CA GLY A 110 1.95 0.61 3.22
C GLY A 110 3.19 -0.28 3.12
N ILE A 111 3.48 -1.07 4.15
CA ILE A 111 4.67 -1.94 4.17
C ILE A 111 4.30 -3.27 3.53
N SER A 112 4.89 -3.60 2.38
CA SER A 112 4.63 -4.86 1.68
C SER A 112 5.92 -5.63 1.41
N GLY A 113 5.84 -6.96 1.44
CA GLY A 113 6.97 -7.82 1.10
C GLY A 113 6.69 -9.31 1.27
N LEU A 114 7.64 -10.12 0.83
CA LEU A 114 7.61 -11.57 0.98
C LEU A 114 7.63 -11.99 2.44
N ILE A 115 6.69 -12.84 2.83
CA ILE A 115 6.55 -13.37 4.19
C ILE A 115 7.79 -14.18 4.56
N ASN A 116 8.34 -13.95 5.75
CA ASN A 116 9.56 -14.58 6.29
C ASN A 116 10.86 -14.31 5.51
N ILE A 117 10.84 -13.44 4.49
CA ILE A 117 12.03 -13.04 3.73
C ILE A 117 12.25 -11.53 3.89
N GLU A 118 11.25 -10.74 3.50
CA GLU A 118 11.30 -9.28 3.57
C GLU A 118 10.52 -8.76 4.78
N VAL A 119 9.38 -9.41 5.10
CA VAL A 119 8.57 -9.14 6.29
C VAL A 119 8.61 -10.35 7.22
N THR A 120 9.36 -10.23 8.31
CA THR A 120 9.57 -11.28 9.32
C THR A 120 8.93 -10.90 10.65
N PRO A 121 8.61 -11.86 11.54
CA PRO A 121 8.14 -11.57 12.90
C PRO A 121 9.02 -10.57 13.66
N GLU A 122 10.34 -10.64 13.52
CA GLU A 122 11.28 -9.71 14.17
C GLU A 122 11.18 -8.29 13.61
N SER A 123 11.04 -8.15 12.29
CA SER A 123 10.76 -6.83 11.69
C SER A 123 9.39 -6.28 12.10
N SER A 124 8.39 -7.15 12.23
CA SER A 124 7.03 -6.80 12.65
C SER A 124 6.94 -6.37 14.11
N ALA A 125 7.64 -7.05 15.02
CA ALA A 125 7.76 -6.61 16.41
C ALA A 125 8.48 -5.25 16.52
N ARG A 126 9.52 -5.01 15.71
CA ARG A 126 10.17 -3.70 15.62
C ARG A 126 9.24 -2.63 15.08
N LEU A 127 8.45 -2.93 14.06
CA LEU A 127 7.43 -2.02 13.52
C LEU A 127 6.40 -1.65 14.59
N GLY A 128 5.86 -2.63 15.32
CA GLY A 128 4.90 -2.38 16.40
C GLY A 128 5.46 -1.46 17.49
N ALA A 129 6.72 -1.69 17.90
CA ALA A 129 7.39 -0.84 18.86
C ALA A 129 7.63 0.58 18.32
N ALA A 130 8.05 0.71 17.06
CA ALA A 130 8.29 1.99 16.40
C ALA A 130 7.00 2.81 16.25
N PHE A 131 5.92 2.17 15.78
CA PHE A 131 4.62 2.78 15.60
C PHE A 131 4.07 3.32 16.92
N ALA A 132 4.09 2.51 17.98
CA ALA A 132 3.69 2.93 19.32
C ALA A 132 4.58 4.06 19.87
N SER A 133 5.90 3.99 19.67
CA SER A 133 6.82 5.03 20.13
C SER A 133 6.58 6.38 19.45
N VAL A 134 6.26 6.38 18.15
CA VAL A 134 6.00 7.60 17.37
C VAL A 134 4.67 8.24 17.76
N LEU A 135 3.65 7.44 18.10
CA LEU A 135 2.34 7.94 18.51
C LEU A 135 2.28 8.32 19.99
N GLY A 136 3.11 7.71 20.84
CA GLY A 136 3.29 8.06 22.25
C GLY A 136 2.97 6.91 23.22
N SER A 137 3.54 6.97 24.43
CA SER A 137 3.25 6.00 25.48
C SER A 137 1.81 6.12 25.99
N GLY A 138 1.19 5.00 26.38
CA GLY A 138 -0.15 4.99 26.96
C GLY A 138 -1.28 5.26 25.96
N THR A 139 -0.97 5.41 24.67
CA THR A 139 -1.97 5.62 23.62
C THR A 139 -2.71 4.33 23.33
N ARG A 140 -4.02 4.45 23.07
CA ARG A 140 -4.84 3.33 22.59
C ARG A 140 -4.63 3.14 21.09
N LEU A 141 -4.20 1.94 20.69
CA LEU A 141 -3.90 1.59 19.30
C LEU A 141 -4.67 0.34 18.90
N ALA A 142 -5.36 0.39 17.76
CA ALA A 142 -6.05 -0.76 17.21
C ALA A 142 -5.08 -1.70 16.50
N LEU A 143 -5.31 -3.00 16.62
CA LEU A 143 -4.55 -4.02 15.92
C LEU A 143 -5.48 -5.09 15.38
N SER A 144 -5.30 -5.46 14.12
CA SER A 144 -6.09 -6.49 13.46
C SER A 144 -5.29 -7.22 12.39
N SER A 145 -5.83 -8.33 11.91
CA SER A 145 -5.36 -9.00 10.71
C SER A 145 -6.51 -9.57 9.91
N ASP A 146 -6.26 -9.99 8.68
CA ASP A 146 -7.12 -10.95 8.01
C ASP A 146 -7.02 -12.36 8.66
N GLY A 147 -7.76 -13.31 8.09
CA GLY A 147 -7.91 -14.68 8.61
C GLY A 147 -6.74 -15.62 8.31
N TYR A 148 -5.77 -15.23 7.49
CA TYR A 148 -4.67 -16.09 7.07
C TYR A 148 -3.62 -16.28 8.17
N ALA A 149 -3.08 -17.50 8.29
CA ALA A 149 -2.15 -17.88 9.36
C ALA A 149 -0.89 -16.99 9.41
N ALA A 150 -0.36 -16.61 8.24
CA ALA A 150 0.82 -15.73 8.17
C ALA A 150 0.52 -14.32 8.70
N SER A 151 -0.63 -13.74 8.35
CA SER A 151 -1.05 -12.43 8.85
C SER A 151 -1.27 -12.46 10.35
N ILE A 152 -1.88 -13.52 10.88
CA ILE A 152 -2.08 -13.73 12.32
C ILE A 152 -0.74 -13.79 13.04
N MET A 153 0.23 -14.57 12.53
CA MET A 153 1.58 -14.66 13.11
C MET A 153 2.25 -13.28 13.20
N LEU A 154 2.20 -12.49 12.12
CA LEU A 154 2.80 -11.17 12.08
C LEU A 154 2.06 -10.19 13.00
N LYS A 155 0.73 -10.27 13.10
CA LYS A 155 -0.08 -9.50 14.05
C LYS A 155 0.38 -9.75 15.49
N GLU A 156 0.59 -10.99 15.90
CA GLU A 156 1.06 -11.33 17.25
C GLU A 156 2.45 -10.75 17.56
N ALA A 157 3.34 -10.71 16.56
CA ALA A 157 4.64 -10.06 16.69
C ALA A 157 4.51 -8.53 16.86
N ILE A 158 3.68 -7.88 16.04
CA ILE A 158 3.38 -6.44 16.14
C ILE A 158 2.79 -6.11 17.52
N LYS A 159 1.84 -6.93 18.00
CA LYS A 159 1.21 -6.78 19.32
C LYS A 159 2.24 -6.70 20.43
N THR A 160 3.19 -7.65 20.43
CA THR A 160 4.28 -7.69 21.40
C THR A 160 5.15 -6.43 21.33
N GLY A 161 5.45 -5.97 20.10
CA GLY A 161 6.15 -4.70 19.86
C GLY A 161 5.44 -3.49 20.46
N MET A 162 4.15 -3.33 20.17
CA MET A 162 3.33 -2.23 20.69
C MET A 162 3.29 -2.22 22.22
N GLN A 163 3.05 -3.38 22.84
CA GLN A 163 2.99 -3.50 24.30
C GLN A 163 4.33 -3.16 24.97
N SER A 164 5.46 -3.57 24.37
CA SER A 164 6.79 -3.26 24.89
C SER A 164 7.13 -1.76 24.87
N ALA A 165 6.41 -0.97 24.07
CA ALA A 165 6.50 0.49 24.01
C ALA A 165 5.40 1.18 24.84
N GLY A 166 4.58 0.43 25.59
CA GLY A 166 3.58 0.97 26.50
C GLY A 166 2.26 1.37 25.85
N ALA A 167 1.96 0.90 24.63
CA ALA A 167 0.66 1.13 24.02
C ALA A 167 -0.44 0.26 24.65
N GLN A 168 -1.64 0.82 24.75
CA GLN A 168 -2.85 0.07 25.11
C GLN A 168 -3.44 -0.56 23.84
N VAL A 169 -3.06 -1.81 23.57
CA VAL A 169 -3.47 -2.48 22.34
C VAL A 169 -4.94 -2.93 22.43
N LEU A 170 -5.76 -2.46 21.48
CA LEU A 170 -7.10 -2.96 21.22
C LEU A 170 -7.04 -3.97 20.07
N ASP A 171 -7.09 -5.25 20.39
CA ASP A 171 -7.10 -6.34 19.41
C ASP A 171 -8.52 -6.50 18.85
N LEU A 172 -8.72 -6.07 17.60
CA LEU A 172 -9.98 -6.19 16.89
C LEU A 172 -10.18 -7.61 16.31
N GLY A 173 -9.19 -8.49 16.47
CA GLY A 173 -9.27 -9.89 16.04
C GLY A 173 -8.94 -10.06 14.56
N LYS A 174 -9.68 -10.98 13.92
CA LYS A 174 -9.59 -11.27 12.49
C LYS A 174 -10.72 -10.51 11.81
N VAL A 175 -10.39 -9.50 11.05
CA VAL A 175 -11.37 -8.61 10.41
C VAL A 175 -10.84 -8.17 9.06
N ILE A 176 -11.70 -7.56 8.26
CA ILE A 176 -11.34 -6.94 6.99
C ILE A 176 -10.84 -5.51 7.19
N THR A 177 -10.19 -4.94 6.17
CA THR A 177 -9.64 -3.58 6.24
C THR A 177 -10.69 -2.52 6.58
N PRO A 178 -11.91 -2.53 6.00
CA PRO A 178 -12.97 -1.58 6.39
C PRO A 178 -13.36 -1.63 7.87
N VAL A 179 -13.50 -2.84 8.43
CA VAL A 179 -13.83 -3.04 9.86
C VAL A 179 -12.69 -2.52 10.75
N HIS A 180 -11.43 -2.69 10.35
CA HIS A 180 -10.30 -2.08 11.05
C HIS A 180 -10.37 -0.55 11.04
N ARG A 181 -10.59 0.05 9.86
CA ARG A 181 -10.70 1.51 9.70
C ARG A 181 -11.86 2.08 10.53
N PHE A 182 -13.01 1.39 10.53
CA PHE A 182 -14.16 1.70 11.37
C PHE A 182 -13.82 1.60 12.86
N GLY A 183 -13.21 0.49 13.30
CA GLY A 183 -12.88 0.25 14.70
C GLY A 183 -11.85 1.22 15.29
N VAL A 184 -10.90 1.69 14.48
CA VAL A 184 -9.97 2.75 14.90
C VAL A 184 -10.73 4.01 15.35
N ARG A 185 -11.79 4.39 14.61
CA ARG A 185 -12.60 5.57 14.90
C ARG A 185 -13.59 5.32 16.03
N GLU A 186 -14.35 4.23 15.92
CA GLU A 186 -15.42 3.85 16.85
C GLU A 186 -14.91 3.73 18.29
N TYR A 187 -13.66 3.28 18.47
CA TYR A 187 -13.04 3.13 19.79
C TYR A 187 -12.01 4.21 20.11
N GLU A 188 -12.02 5.33 19.37
CA GLU A 188 -11.19 6.52 19.59
C GLU A 188 -9.69 6.18 19.72
N CYS A 189 -9.22 5.25 18.90
CA CYS A 189 -7.81 4.89 18.86
C CYS A 189 -7.01 6.01 18.16
N LEU A 190 -5.79 6.29 18.63
CA LEU A 190 -4.93 7.31 18.01
C LEU A 190 -4.38 6.86 16.63
N GLY A 191 -4.54 5.57 16.33
CA GLY A 191 -4.18 4.93 15.08
C GLY A 191 -4.31 3.42 15.22
N GLY A 192 -3.88 2.70 14.20
CA GLY A 192 -3.85 1.24 14.25
C GLY A 192 -2.99 0.60 13.17
N ILE A 193 -2.83 -0.71 13.29
CA ILE A 193 -2.19 -1.54 12.29
C ILE A 193 -3.11 -2.69 11.87
N HIS A 194 -3.26 -2.89 10.57
CA HIS A 194 -3.95 -4.01 9.98
C HIS A 194 -2.98 -4.83 9.12
N VAL A 195 -2.94 -6.15 9.33
CA VAL A 195 -2.07 -7.07 8.60
C VAL A 195 -2.90 -7.93 7.66
N LYS A 196 -2.61 -7.90 6.36
CA LYS A 196 -3.33 -8.71 5.37
C LYS A 196 -2.40 -9.36 4.36
N ILE A 197 -2.79 -10.49 3.80
CA ILE A 197 -2.15 -11.03 2.59
C ILE A 197 -2.37 -10.03 1.45
N SER A 198 -1.34 -9.82 0.65
CA SER A 198 -1.43 -8.94 -0.52
C SER A 198 -2.49 -9.47 -1.49
N ASN A 199 -3.24 -8.59 -2.15
CA ASN A 199 -4.15 -8.97 -3.23
C ASN A 199 -3.42 -9.35 -4.54
N GLN A 200 -2.09 -9.28 -4.58
CA GLN A 200 -1.27 -9.61 -5.76
C GLN A 200 -0.62 -11.00 -5.69
N SER A 201 -0.29 -11.48 -4.49
CA SER A 201 0.38 -12.77 -4.31
C SER A 201 0.13 -13.34 -2.91
N PRO A 202 -0.11 -14.66 -2.78
CA PRO A 202 -0.29 -15.31 -1.48
C PRO A 202 1.00 -15.37 -0.64
N GLN A 203 2.16 -15.14 -1.27
CA GLN A 203 3.46 -15.17 -0.60
C GLN A 203 3.85 -13.80 -0.01
N LYS A 204 3.06 -12.76 -0.30
CA LYS A 204 3.30 -11.40 0.16
C LYS A 204 2.26 -11.00 1.20
N VAL A 205 2.70 -10.18 2.16
CA VAL A 205 1.85 -9.52 3.14
C VAL A 205 1.91 -8.02 2.91
N THR A 206 0.83 -7.32 3.25
CA THR A 206 0.75 -5.86 3.34
C THR A 206 0.35 -5.49 4.77
N ILE A 207 1.14 -4.62 5.39
CA ILE A 207 0.88 -4.04 6.71
C ILE A 207 0.43 -2.59 6.51
N LEU A 208 -0.84 -2.33 6.79
CA LEU A 208 -1.47 -1.03 6.70
C LEU A 208 -1.39 -0.32 8.05
N CYS A 209 -0.82 0.89 8.08
CA CYS A 209 -0.79 1.76 9.25
C CYS A 209 -1.82 2.88 9.10
N THR A 210 -2.74 2.98 10.07
CA THR A 210 -3.83 3.96 10.05
C THR A 210 -3.68 5.04 11.13
N ASN A 211 -4.17 6.25 10.82
CA ASN A 211 -4.29 7.37 11.74
C ASN A 211 -5.62 7.31 12.55
N ALA A 212 -5.82 8.25 13.47
CA ALA A 212 -7.02 8.31 14.32
C ALA A 212 -8.36 8.46 13.57
N HIS A 213 -8.33 8.93 12.32
CA HIS A 213 -9.52 9.08 11.49
C HIS A 213 -9.85 7.82 10.66
N GLY A 214 -9.14 6.71 10.91
CA GLY A 214 -9.26 5.48 10.09
C GLY A 214 -8.60 5.60 8.72
N GLY A 215 -7.93 6.73 8.43
CA GLY A 215 -7.18 6.97 7.21
C GLY A 215 -5.76 6.43 7.27
N ASN A 216 -4.99 6.52 6.18
CA ASN A 216 -3.57 6.18 6.20
C ASN A 216 -2.76 7.19 7.03
N ILE A 217 -1.66 6.77 7.65
CA ILE A 217 -0.75 7.70 8.32
C ILE A 217 -0.10 8.69 7.35
N SER A 218 0.27 9.87 7.84
CA SER A 218 0.97 10.89 7.06
C SER A 218 2.36 10.42 6.61
N ARG A 219 2.86 10.91 5.47
CA ARG A 219 4.27 10.68 5.05
C ARG A 219 5.30 11.10 6.11
N ASP A 220 4.99 12.10 6.94
CA ASP A 220 5.85 12.49 8.05
C ASP A 220 5.88 11.42 9.15
N GLN A 221 4.73 10.82 9.47
CA GLN A 221 4.65 9.69 10.40
C GLN A 221 5.34 8.45 9.84
N GLU A 222 5.16 8.12 8.55
CA GLU A 222 5.90 7.03 7.89
C GLU A 222 7.40 7.20 8.08
N ARG A 223 7.93 8.39 7.73
CA ARG A 223 9.35 8.71 7.88
C ARG A 223 9.83 8.63 9.33
N LYS A 224 9.00 9.05 10.31
CA LYS A 224 9.33 8.92 11.73
C LYS A 224 9.43 7.45 12.14
N ILE A 225 8.49 6.62 11.70
CA ILE A 225 8.47 5.17 11.97
C ILE A 225 9.68 4.49 11.32
N GLU A 226 9.98 4.79 10.05
CA GLU A 226 11.15 4.26 9.35
C GLU A 226 12.46 4.63 10.05
N ASN A 227 12.58 5.87 10.50
CA ASN A 227 13.75 6.33 11.25
C ASN A 227 13.88 5.61 12.60
N ALA A 228 12.78 5.44 13.33
CA ALA A 228 12.77 4.70 14.59
C ALA A 228 13.16 3.22 14.37
N MET A 229 12.60 2.57 13.34
CA MET A 229 12.98 1.20 12.96
C MET A 229 14.45 1.08 12.56
N ALA A 230 14.97 2.01 11.75
CA ALA A 230 16.34 1.97 11.26
C ALA A 230 17.39 2.25 12.35
N ARG A 231 17.03 3.03 13.38
CA ARG A 231 17.90 3.35 14.51
C ARG A 231 17.74 2.38 15.68
N GLU A 232 16.69 1.55 15.65
CA GLU A 232 16.23 0.73 16.77
C GLU A 232 16.00 1.56 18.05
N ASP A 233 15.62 2.82 17.85
CA ASP A 233 15.37 3.81 18.90
C ASP A 233 13.87 3.80 19.22
N PHE A 234 13.50 2.86 20.09
CA PHE A 234 12.13 2.65 20.52
C PHE A 234 11.98 3.04 21.98
N LEU A 235 10.82 3.57 22.33
CA LEU A 235 10.43 3.65 23.73
C LEU A 235 10.35 2.23 24.30
N ARG A 236 10.97 2.02 25.46
CA ARG A 236 10.85 0.81 26.26
C ARG A 236 10.35 1.20 27.63
N VAL A 237 9.16 0.75 27.96
CA VAL A 237 8.52 1.09 29.23
C VAL A 237 8.88 0.06 30.31
N GLY A 238 8.86 0.48 31.57
CA GLY A 238 9.00 -0.42 32.71
C GLY A 238 7.81 -1.38 32.81
N ALA A 239 7.97 -2.47 33.56
CA ALA A 239 6.96 -3.52 33.70
C ALA A 239 5.59 -2.98 34.18
N GLU A 240 5.60 -1.92 34.99
CA GLU A 240 4.43 -1.22 35.51
C GLU A 240 3.59 -0.50 34.44
N SER A 241 4.17 -0.25 33.27
CA SER A 241 3.55 0.48 32.15
C SER A 241 3.25 -0.43 30.95
N ILE A 242 3.37 -1.75 31.14
CA ILE A 242 2.98 -2.74 30.13
C ILE A 242 1.50 -3.11 30.36
N TYR A 243 0.66 -2.82 29.36
CA TYR A 243 -0.76 -3.15 29.39
C TYR A 243 -1.02 -4.47 28.66
N GLY A 244 -1.89 -5.31 29.21
CA GLY A 244 -2.45 -6.46 28.48
C GLY A 244 -3.33 -5.98 27.32
N PRO A 245 -3.45 -6.75 26.22
CA PRO A 245 -4.30 -6.37 25.11
C PRO A 245 -5.77 -6.53 25.51
N THR A 246 -6.62 -5.60 25.07
CA THR A 246 -8.08 -5.71 25.21
C THR A 246 -8.65 -6.24 23.91
N VAL A 247 -9.51 -7.26 23.96
CA VAL A 247 -10.16 -7.82 22.76
C VAL A 247 -11.53 -7.19 22.58
N GLN A 248 -11.89 -6.85 21.35
CA GLN A 248 -13.21 -6.32 21.03
C GLN A 248 -14.00 -7.25 20.09
N PRO A 249 -14.80 -8.20 20.64
CA PRO A 249 -15.40 -9.28 19.86
C PRO A 249 -16.62 -8.85 19.03
N LYS A 250 -17.22 -7.68 19.29
CA LYS A 250 -18.46 -7.21 18.63
C LYS A 250 -18.22 -6.17 17.52
N ILE A 251 -16.98 -5.95 17.13
CA ILE A 251 -16.67 -4.88 16.16
C ILE A 251 -17.34 -5.10 14.80
N VAL A 252 -17.41 -6.35 14.33
CA VAL A 252 -18.10 -6.68 13.07
C VAL A 252 -19.59 -6.33 13.14
N ASP A 253 -20.26 -6.67 14.24
CA ASP A 253 -21.69 -6.34 14.44
C ASP A 253 -21.94 -4.82 14.49
N HIS A 254 -21.07 -4.07 15.18
CA HIS A 254 -21.15 -2.61 15.21
C HIS A 254 -20.95 -2.00 13.82
N TYR A 255 -19.97 -2.51 13.08
CA TYR A 255 -19.69 -2.11 11.70
C TYR A 255 -20.86 -2.40 10.75
N LEU A 256 -21.41 -3.63 10.78
CA LEU A 256 -22.55 -4.02 9.95
C LEU A 256 -23.78 -3.17 10.25
N THR A 257 -24.00 -2.85 11.53
CA THR A 257 -25.07 -1.94 11.95
C THR A 257 -24.86 -0.54 11.38
N ALA A 258 -23.64 -0.01 11.43
CA ALA A 258 -23.30 1.32 10.92
C ALA A 258 -23.47 1.42 9.38
N ILE A 259 -23.00 0.44 8.60
CA ILE A 259 -23.15 0.49 7.14
C ILE A 259 -24.60 0.29 6.67
N CYS A 260 -25.44 -0.33 7.50
CA CYS A 260 -26.87 -0.47 7.24
C CYS A 260 -27.69 0.74 7.73
N GLU A 261 -27.07 1.68 8.44
CA GLU A 261 -27.76 2.84 9.01
C GLU A 261 -28.33 3.74 7.89
N GLY A 262 -29.55 4.24 8.11
CA GLY A 262 -30.24 5.09 7.13
C GLY A 262 -30.91 4.33 5.98
N LEU A 263 -30.72 3.01 5.87
CA LEU A 263 -31.40 2.20 4.86
C LEU A 263 -32.80 1.79 5.31
N SER A 264 -33.73 1.83 4.37
CA SER A 264 -35.06 1.25 4.55
C SER A 264 -34.96 -0.27 4.45
N ALA A 265 -34.89 -0.95 5.59
CA ALA A 265 -34.93 -2.41 5.63
C ALA A 265 -36.19 -2.99 4.97
N PHE A 266 -37.28 -2.22 4.95
CA PHE A 266 -38.49 -2.57 4.21
C PHE A 266 -38.24 -2.56 2.70
N SER A 267 -37.68 -1.47 2.16
CA SER A 267 -37.40 -1.33 0.72
C SER A 267 -36.40 -2.38 0.24
N MET A 268 -35.38 -2.68 1.02
CA MET A 268 -34.39 -3.73 0.70
C MET A 268 -35.03 -5.12 0.60
N ARG A 269 -35.93 -5.46 1.53
CA ARG A 269 -36.65 -6.75 1.52
C ARG A 269 -37.73 -6.82 0.46
N GLU A 270 -38.36 -5.69 0.14
CA GLU A 270 -39.36 -5.60 -0.92
C GLU A 270 -38.71 -5.73 -2.31
N ALA A 271 -37.52 -5.15 -2.48
CA ALA A 271 -36.73 -5.30 -3.70
C ALA A 271 -36.29 -6.74 -3.96
N ASP A 272 -36.13 -7.55 -2.89
CA ASP A 272 -35.89 -9.00 -2.97
C ASP A 272 -34.68 -9.40 -3.83
N PHE A 273 -33.62 -8.58 -3.79
CA PHE A 273 -32.45 -8.72 -4.66
C PHE A 273 -31.82 -10.12 -4.61
N LYS A 274 -31.57 -10.67 -5.80
CA LYS A 274 -30.82 -11.89 -6.05
C LYS A 274 -29.44 -11.55 -6.61
N LEU A 275 -28.39 -11.95 -5.90
CA LEU A 275 -27.01 -11.57 -6.22
C LEU A 275 -26.12 -12.79 -6.50
N VAL A 276 -25.33 -12.75 -7.58
CA VAL A 276 -24.25 -13.72 -7.83
C VAL A 276 -22.97 -13.21 -7.17
N LEU A 277 -22.33 -14.01 -6.30
CA LEU A 277 -21.21 -13.54 -5.48
C LEU A 277 -19.90 -14.26 -5.80
N CYS A 278 -18.80 -13.51 -5.81
CA CYS A 278 -17.44 -14.04 -5.86
C CYS A 278 -16.56 -13.29 -4.84
N TYR A 279 -16.07 -13.98 -3.82
CA TYR A 279 -15.26 -13.36 -2.76
C TYR A 279 -14.43 -14.39 -2.00
N ASP A 280 -13.50 -13.92 -1.17
CA ASP A 280 -12.68 -14.76 -0.30
C ASP A 280 -13.49 -15.32 0.90
N GLN A 281 -13.75 -16.61 0.90
CA GLN A 281 -14.53 -17.24 1.96
C GLN A 281 -13.81 -17.28 3.32
N VAL A 282 -12.47 -17.20 3.35
CA VAL A 282 -11.69 -17.23 4.61
C VAL A 282 -11.97 -15.99 5.46
N ASN A 283 -12.11 -14.83 4.84
CA ASN A 283 -12.25 -13.55 5.51
C ASN A 283 -13.68 -13.00 5.51
N LEU A 284 -14.45 -13.28 4.45
CA LEU A 284 -15.73 -12.59 4.23
C LEU A 284 -16.97 -13.43 4.47
N ASN A 285 -16.90 -14.76 4.55
CA ASN A 285 -18.09 -15.61 4.61
C ASN A 285 -19.04 -15.24 5.76
N GLU A 286 -18.53 -15.14 6.99
CA GLU A 286 -19.36 -14.77 8.15
C GLU A 286 -19.93 -13.34 8.05
N ILE A 287 -19.18 -12.41 7.48
CA ILE A 287 -19.59 -11.00 7.34
C ILE A 287 -20.68 -10.86 6.27
N VAL A 288 -20.50 -11.52 5.12
CA VAL A 288 -21.45 -11.53 4.01
C VAL A 288 -22.75 -12.22 4.43
N ASP A 289 -22.67 -13.37 5.10
CA ASP A 289 -23.86 -14.10 5.57
C ASP A 289 -24.70 -13.25 6.54
N ASP A 290 -24.07 -12.59 7.52
CA ASP A 290 -24.77 -11.72 8.47
C ASP A 290 -25.36 -10.48 7.77
N LEU A 291 -24.60 -9.82 6.89
CA LEU A 291 -25.08 -8.67 6.12
C LEU A 291 -26.31 -9.04 5.27
N PHE A 292 -26.25 -10.17 4.56
CA PHE A 292 -27.32 -10.63 3.67
C PHE A 292 -28.57 -10.98 4.48
N SER A 293 -28.41 -11.62 5.63
CA SER A 293 -29.51 -11.91 6.57
C SER A 293 -30.19 -10.63 7.07
N ARG A 294 -29.42 -9.60 7.43
CA ARG A 294 -29.95 -8.30 7.88
C ARG A 294 -30.79 -7.61 6.81
N LEU A 295 -30.28 -7.61 5.58
CA LEU A 295 -30.87 -6.91 4.44
C LEU A 295 -31.94 -7.72 3.69
N GLY A 296 -32.02 -9.03 3.94
CA GLY A 296 -32.94 -9.93 3.24
C GLY A 296 -32.53 -10.25 1.80
N LEU A 297 -31.23 -10.27 1.52
CA LEU A 297 -30.67 -10.55 0.20
C LEU A 297 -30.63 -12.05 -0.09
N ARG A 298 -30.82 -12.44 -1.36
CA ARG A 298 -30.71 -13.84 -1.81
C ARG A 298 -29.42 -14.05 -2.59
N THR A 299 -28.79 -15.19 -2.37
CA THR A 299 -27.64 -15.63 -3.18
C THR A 299 -28.13 -16.41 -4.40
N GLY A 300 -27.63 -16.04 -5.57
CA GLY A 300 -27.74 -16.82 -6.80
C GLY A 300 -26.82 -18.04 -6.75
N ALA A 301 -27.22 -19.12 -7.41
CA ALA A 301 -26.38 -20.29 -7.54
C ALA A 301 -25.26 -19.99 -8.54
N LEU A 302 -24.01 -20.00 -8.07
CA LEU A 302 -22.83 -20.11 -8.92
C LEU A 302 -22.14 -21.43 -8.56
N GLU A 303 -22.20 -22.40 -9.47
CA GLU A 303 -21.30 -23.56 -9.44
C GLU A 303 -19.93 -23.12 -9.98
N THR A 304 -19.28 -22.17 -9.32
CA THR A 304 -17.83 -22.14 -9.43
C THR A 304 -17.33 -23.42 -8.78
N ASP A 305 -16.33 -24.06 -9.39
CA ASP A 305 -15.52 -25.08 -8.74
C ASP A 305 -14.86 -24.41 -7.53
N ASN A 306 -15.66 -24.32 -6.45
CA ASN A 306 -15.31 -23.82 -5.14
C ASN A 306 -14.44 -24.91 -4.55
N SER A 307 -13.25 -25.12 -5.12
CA SER A 307 -12.15 -25.73 -4.39
C SER A 307 -11.86 -24.79 -3.21
N ILE A 308 -12.63 -25.05 -2.16
CA ILE A 308 -12.67 -24.47 -0.84
C ILE A 308 -11.23 -24.21 -0.36
N ASN A 309 -10.94 -22.96 0.05
CA ASN A 309 -9.74 -22.47 0.76
C ASN A 309 -8.54 -21.90 -0.02
N ASP A 310 -8.55 -21.83 -1.35
CA ASP A 310 -7.38 -21.29 -2.07
C ASP A 310 -7.49 -19.78 -2.32
N TYR A 311 -6.48 -19.05 -1.87
CA TYR A 311 -6.26 -17.64 -2.18
C TYR A 311 -6.34 -17.37 -3.70
N ARG A 312 -7.00 -16.29 -4.10
CA ARG A 312 -7.05 -15.79 -5.50
C ARG A 312 -6.53 -14.37 -5.61
N SER A 313 -5.59 -14.06 -6.49
CA SER A 313 -5.18 -12.65 -6.68
C SER A 313 -6.33 -11.80 -7.23
N TRP A 314 -6.25 -10.46 -7.11
CA TRP A 314 -7.22 -9.56 -7.73
C TRP A 314 -7.32 -9.75 -9.25
N HIS A 315 -6.19 -10.08 -9.89
CA HIS A 315 -6.16 -10.41 -11.30
C HIS A 315 -6.96 -11.68 -11.59
N ASP A 316 -6.82 -12.71 -10.76
CA ASP A 316 -7.56 -13.98 -10.90
C ASP A 316 -9.07 -13.75 -10.77
N TYR A 317 -9.51 -12.83 -9.89
CA TYR A 317 -10.91 -12.43 -9.81
C TYR A 317 -11.41 -11.75 -11.09
N GLN A 318 -10.57 -10.90 -11.71
CA GLN A 318 -10.92 -10.22 -12.95
C GLN A 318 -11.03 -11.17 -14.15
N GLU A 319 -10.26 -12.27 -14.18
CA GLU A 319 -10.36 -13.29 -15.22
C GLU A 319 -11.70 -14.03 -15.22
N LEU A 320 -12.40 -14.07 -14.07
CA LEU A 320 -13.71 -14.73 -13.92
C LEU A 320 -14.88 -13.84 -14.36
N LEU A 321 -14.66 -12.55 -14.64
CA LEU A 321 -15.74 -11.62 -14.94
C LEU A 321 -16.65 -12.06 -16.10
N PRO A 322 -16.13 -12.63 -17.21
CA PRO A 322 -17.00 -13.13 -18.28
C PRO A 322 -17.96 -14.24 -17.82
N ASP A 323 -17.46 -15.20 -17.04
CA ASP A 323 -18.26 -16.32 -16.54
C ASP A 323 -19.28 -15.85 -15.49
N LEU A 324 -18.86 -14.94 -14.61
CA LEU A 324 -19.75 -14.32 -13.62
C LEU A 324 -20.85 -13.50 -14.29
N ALA A 325 -20.52 -12.74 -15.35
CA ALA A 325 -21.50 -11.97 -16.10
C ALA A 325 -22.51 -12.88 -16.81
N GLN A 326 -22.05 -13.98 -17.40
CA GLN A 326 -22.93 -14.97 -17.99
C GLN A 326 -23.84 -15.61 -16.93
N ALA A 327 -23.31 -15.94 -15.75
CA ALA A 327 -24.10 -16.50 -14.66
C ALA A 327 -25.16 -15.54 -14.11
N VAL A 328 -24.88 -14.24 -14.06
CA VAL A 328 -25.88 -13.21 -13.69
C VAL A 328 -27.05 -13.24 -14.67
N VAL A 329 -26.75 -13.20 -15.98
CA VAL A 329 -27.77 -13.21 -17.04
C VAL A 329 -28.55 -14.53 -17.06
N ASP A 330 -27.86 -15.67 -17.02
CA ASP A 330 -28.48 -17.00 -17.11
C ASP A 330 -29.37 -17.31 -15.90
N SER A 331 -28.97 -16.84 -14.72
CA SER A 331 -29.75 -17.05 -13.49
C SER A 331 -30.84 -16.00 -13.30
N GLY A 332 -30.88 -14.93 -14.10
CA GLY A 332 -31.77 -13.79 -13.91
C GLY A 332 -31.54 -13.12 -12.56
N ALA A 333 -30.28 -12.97 -12.15
CA ALA A 333 -29.90 -12.23 -10.96
C ALA A 333 -29.93 -10.71 -11.22
N ASP A 334 -30.19 -9.93 -10.18
CA ASP A 334 -30.27 -8.46 -10.27
C ASP A 334 -28.89 -7.81 -10.37
N ALA A 335 -27.86 -8.47 -9.82
CA ALA A 335 -26.47 -8.08 -9.99
C ALA A 335 -25.49 -9.22 -9.67
N GLY A 336 -24.27 -9.10 -10.20
CA GLY A 336 -23.08 -9.82 -9.75
C GLY A 336 -22.21 -8.93 -8.86
N VAL A 337 -21.52 -9.54 -7.90
CA VAL A 337 -20.65 -8.85 -6.94
C VAL A 337 -19.33 -9.60 -6.82
N VAL A 338 -18.23 -8.89 -6.98
CA VAL A 338 -16.88 -9.39 -6.71
C VAL A 338 -16.22 -8.55 -5.64
N LEU A 339 -15.72 -9.18 -4.58
CA LEU A 339 -14.97 -8.55 -3.49
C LEU A 339 -13.60 -9.20 -3.35
N ASP A 340 -12.56 -8.39 -3.17
CA ASP A 340 -11.23 -8.91 -2.82
C ASP A 340 -11.21 -9.43 -1.36
N HIS A 341 -10.09 -10.02 -0.92
CA HIS A 341 -10.04 -10.73 0.37
C HIS A 341 -10.29 -9.87 1.60
N ASN A 342 -10.17 -8.55 1.46
CA ASN A 342 -10.36 -7.59 2.53
C ASN A 342 -11.50 -6.61 2.26
N ALA A 343 -12.31 -6.84 1.22
CA ALA A 343 -13.36 -5.93 0.76
C ALA A 343 -12.89 -4.47 0.62
N ASP A 344 -11.65 -4.27 0.20
CA ASP A 344 -11.12 -2.97 -0.21
C ASP A 344 -11.56 -2.63 -1.64
N HIS A 345 -11.81 -3.65 -2.46
CA HIS A 345 -12.24 -3.51 -3.85
C HIS A 345 -13.58 -4.17 -4.10
N LEU A 346 -14.37 -3.52 -4.95
CA LEU A 346 -15.68 -3.98 -5.42
C LEU A 346 -15.68 -3.95 -6.95
N ILE A 347 -16.21 -5.01 -7.56
CA ILE A 347 -16.72 -4.98 -8.93
C ILE A 347 -18.18 -5.37 -8.87
N LEU A 348 -19.01 -4.64 -9.61
CA LEU A 348 -20.40 -4.99 -9.82
C LEU A 348 -20.59 -5.48 -11.25
N ILE A 349 -21.59 -6.33 -11.45
CA ILE A 349 -22.08 -6.72 -12.76
C ILE A 349 -23.57 -6.44 -12.74
N ASP A 350 -24.10 -5.70 -13.73
CA ASP A 350 -25.53 -5.40 -13.77
C ASP A 350 -26.37 -6.59 -14.27
N ASP A 351 -27.70 -6.43 -14.21
CA ASP A 351 -28.70 -7.39 -14.66
C ASP A 351 -28.59 -7.76 -16.16
N LYS A 352 -27.78 -7.03 -16.94
CA LYS A 352 -27.52 -7.26 -18.37
C LYS A 352 -26.14 -7.86 -18.62
N GLY A 353 -25.36 -8.15 -17.56
CA GLY A 353 -24.01 -8.69 -17.66
C GLY A 353 -22.93 -7.63 -17.93
N GLN A 354 -23.24 -6.33 -17.85
CA GLN A 354 -22.25 -5.29 -18.00
C GLN A 354 -21.43 -5.15 -16.71
N VAL A 355 -20.11 -5.21 -16.85
CA VAL A 355 -19.18 -5.03 -15.74
C VAL A 355 -19.07 -3.55 -15.37
N VAL A 356 -19.30 -3.26 -14.10
CA VAL A 356 -19.19 -1.94 -13.47
C VAL A 356 -17.97 -1.97 -12.53
N GLN A 357 -16.83 -1.51 -13.04
CA GLN A 357 -15.56 -1.44 -12.31
C GLN A 357 -14.83 -0.11 -12.55
N GLU A 358 -13.79 0.14 -11.76
CA GLU A 358 -12.86 1.27 -11.94
C GLU A 358 -13.55 2.63 -12.12
N GLU A 359 -13.36 3.30 -13.26
CA GLU A 359 -13.94 4.61 -13.55
C GLU A 359 -15.47 4.61 -13.60
N LEU A 360 -16.08 3.51 -14.08
CA LEU A 360 -17.55 3.39 -14.13
C LEU A 360 -18.14 3.21 -12.72
N LEU A 361 -17.49 2.39 -11.87
CA LEU A 361 -17.86 2.30 -10.47
C LEU A 361 -17.70 3.66 -9.77
N THR A 362 -16.61 4.36 -10.02
CA THR A 362 -16.39 5.71 -9.45
C THR A 362 -17.49 6.69 -9.87
N ALA A 363 -17.91 6.63 -11.14
CA ALA A 363 -19.01 7.46 -11.65
C ALA A 363 -20.37 7.09 -11.03
N LEU A 364 -20.64 5.79 -10.84
CA LEU A 364 -21.84 5.31 -10.15
C LEU A 364 -21.90 5.76 -8.69
N LEU A 365 -20.80 5.62 -7.95
CA LEU A 365 -20.72 6.11 -6.57
C LEU A 365 -20.90 7.64 -6.51
N SER A 366 -20.32 8.36 -7.48
CA SER A 366 -20.51 9.81 -7.60
C SER A 366 -21.97 10.18 -7.86
N LEU A 367 -22.67 9.44 -8.73
CA LEU A 367 -24.11 9.63 -8.98
C LEU A 367 -24.92 9.46 -7.69
N ILE A 368 -24.64 8.41 -6.91
CA ILE A 368 -25.32 8.13 -5.63
C ILE A 368 -25.08 9.25 -4.62
N ILE A 369 -23.83 9.73 -4.48
CA ILE A 369 -23.48 10.85 -3.59
C ILE A 369 -24.25 12.13 -4.00
N LEU A 370 -24.31 12.41 -5.31
CA LEU A 370 -24.99 13.58 -5.86
C LEU A 370 -26.50 13.52 -5.68
N GLN A 371 -27.12 12.37 -5.97
CA GLN A 371 -28.55 12.16 -5.80
C GLN A 371 -28.95 12.13 -4.31
N GLY A 372 -28.06 11.69 -3.42
CA GLY A 372 -28.23 11.76 -1.96
C GLY A 372 -28.11 13.16 -1.36
N GLY A 373 -27.68 14.16 -2.13
CA GLY A 373 -27.58 15.54 -1.67
C GLY A 373 -26.40 15.81 -0.72
N GLU A 374 -25.37 14.97 -0.72
CA GLU A 374 -24.18 15.10 0.15
C GLU A 374 -23.24 16.24 -0.27
N GLY A 375 -23.63 17.03 -1.28
CA GLY A 375 -22.91 18.23 -1.70
C GLY A 375 -21.82 17.94 -2.72
N ALA A 376 -20.55 18.15 -2.34
CA ALA A 376 -19.44 18.04 -3.28
C ALA A 376 -18.92 16.60 -3.37
N VAL A 377 -18.58 16.13 -4.57
CA VAL A 377 -17.97 14.80 -4.77
C VAL A 377 -16.46 14.97 -4.87
N VAL A 378 -15.71 14.19 -4.10
CA VAL A 378 -14.25 14.13 -4.18
C VAL A 378 -13.84 12.96 -5.07
N VAL A 379 -13.07 13.21 -6.13
CA VAL A 379 -12.58 12.15 -7.03
C VAL A 379 -11.15 12.43 -7.52
N PRO A 380 -10.36 11.39 -7.86
CA PRO A 380 -9.05 11.59 -8.46
C PRO A 380 -9.09 12.37 -9.79
N VAL A 381 -7.94 12.96 -10.15
CA VAL A 381 -7.76 13.66 -11.43
C VAL A 381 -7.93 12.76 -12.66
N THR A 382 -7.80 11.45 -12.48
CA THR A 382 -8.03 10.42 -13.52
C THR A 382 -9.50 10.18 -13.81
N SER A 383 -10.43 10.56 -12.92
CA SER A 383 -11.85 10.21 -13.07
C SER A 383 -12.49 10.88 -14.30
N PRO A 384 -13.51 10.25 -14.92
CA PRO A 384 -14.07 10.71 -16.17
C PRO A 384 -14.76 12.08 -16.07
N ARG A 385 -14.88 12.80 -17.18
CA ARG A 385 -15.64 14.06 -17.25
C ARG A 385 -17.14 13.88 -17.01
N ALA A 386 -17.66 12.67 -17.20
CA ALA A 386 -19.05 12.33 -16.88
C ALA A 386 -19.45 12.76 -15.46
N ILE A 387 -18.51 12.70 -14.50
CA ILE A 387 -18.75 13.13 -13.11
C ILE A 387 -18.94 14.64 -13.02
N ASP A 388 -18.22 15.44 -13.81
CA ASP A 388 -18.42 16.90 -13.87
C ASP A 388 -19.79 17.25 -14.45
N ASP A 389 -20.27 16.48 -15.43
CA ASP A 389 -21.58 16.69 -16.04
C ASP A 389 -22.72 16.27 -15.10
N LEU A 390 -22.54 15.16 -14.38
CA LEU A 390 -23.42 14.78 -13.27
C LEU A 390 -23.45 15.87 -12.20
N ALA A 391 -22.30 16.38 -11.75
CA ALA A 391 -22.26 17.42 -10.74
C ALA A 391 -22.96 18.70 -11.19
N LYS A 392 -22.84 19.10 -12.48
CA LYS A 392 -23.62 20.22 -13.05
C LYS A 392 -25.13 19.95 -12.99
N LYS A 393 -25.58 18.74 -13.35
CA LYS A 393 -26.99 18.32 -13.30
C LYS A 393 -27.56 18.49 -11.88
N TYR A 394 -26.80 18.14 -10.86
CA TYR A 394 -27.20 18.23 -9.44
C TYR A 394 -26.77 19.53 -8.73
N GLN A 395 -26.25 20.53 -9.46
CA GLN A 395 -25.76 21.81 -8.91
C GLN A 395 -24.71 21.64 -7.79
N ALA A 396 -23.92 20.60 -7.89
CA ALA A 396 -22.86 20.23 -6.97
C ALA A 396 -21.47 20.64 -7.50
N LYS A 397 -20.45 20.48 -6.66
CA LYS A 397 -19.04 20.73 -7.02
C LYS A 397 -18.29 19.41 -7.10
N VAL A 398 -17.37 19.30 -8.07
CA VAL A 398 -16.37 18.24 -8.09
C VAL A 398 -15.08 18.77 -7.50
N VAL A 399 -14.52 18.04 -6.54
CA VAL A 399 -13.20 18.30 -5.97
C VAL A 399 -12.23 17.25 -6.50
N ARG A 400 -11.36 17.68 -7.42
CA ARG A 400 -10.32 16.81 -7.97
C ARG A 400 -9.13 16.71 -7.00
N THR A 401 -8.60 15.51 -6.83
CA THR A 401 -7.42 15.22 -6.01
C THR A 401 -6.36 14.46 -6.81
N LYS A 402 -5.14 14.38 -6.26
CA LYS A 402 -4.06 13.58 -6.83
C LYS A 402 -4.43 12.10 -6.83
N THR A 403 -3.73 11.33 -7.65
CA THR A 403 -3.97 9.89 -7.82
C THR A 403 -3.44 9.04 -6.67
N ALA A 404 -2.50 9.56 -5.89
CA ALA A 404 -1.98 8.85 -4.75
C ALA A 404 -3.08 8.60 -3.72
N LEU A 405 -3.21 7.33 -3.29
CA LEU A 405 -4.28 6.86 -2.39
C LEU A 405 -4.41 7.74 -1.14
N GLN A 406 -3.27 8.13 -0.56
CA GLN A 406 -3.22 9.00 0.61
C GLN A 406 -3.80 10.40 0.34
N ASP A 407 -3.41 11.05 -0.76
CA ASP A 407 -3.94 12.38 -1.12
C ASP A 407 -5.44 12.32 -1.40
N PHE A 408 -5.93 11.21 -2.00
CA PHE A 408 -7.36 10.99 -2.19
C PHE A 408 -8.08 10.81 -0.85
N LEU A 409 -7.59 9.91 -0.01
CA LEU A 409 -8.17 9.60 1.29
C LEU A 409 -8.23 10.83 2.20
N GLU A 410 -7.13 11.59 2.32
CA GLU A 410 -7.06 12.81 3.11
C GLU A 410 -8.07 13.83 2.62
N LYS A 411 -8.25 13.95 1.30
CA LYS A 411 -9.21 14.89 0.72
C LYS A 411 -10.66 14.46 0.91
N VAL A 412 -10.94 13.15 0.87
CA VAL A 412 -12.27 12.61 1.15
C VAL A 412 -12.65 12.82 2.61
N LEU A 413 -11.73 12.64 3.55
CA LEU A 413 -11.99 12.86 4.98
C LEU A 413 -12.04 14.34 5.40
N ASP A 414 -11.47 15.24 4.60
CA ASP A 414 -11.52 16.69 4.84
C ASP A 414 -12.96 17.21 4.66
N PRO A 415 -13.56 17.91 5.64
CA PRO A 415 -14.92 18.43 5.52
C PRO A 415 -15.05 19.41 4.34
N VAL A 416 -15.56 18.94 3.21
CA VAL A 416 -15.82 19.79 2.05
C VAL A 416 -17.20 20.44 2.23
N ASN A 417 -17.24 21.77 2.32
CA ASN A 417 -18.47 22.57 2.52
C ASN A 417 -19.27 22.23 3.79
N GLY A 418 -18.64 21.68 4.83
CA GLY A 418 -19.29 21.40 6.12
C GLY A 418 -20.07 20.09 6.19
N VAL A 419 -20.00 19.25 5.15
CA VAL A 419 -20.47 17.86 5.18
C VAL A 419 -19.32 16.97 5.63
N ASP A 420 -19.58 16.07 6.59
CA ASP A 420 -18.59 15.08 7.02
C ASP A 420 -18.30 14.11 5.88
N GLY A 421 -17.03 14.04 5.47
CA GLY A 421 -16.54 13.21 4.37
C GLY A 421 -16.59 11.70 4.63
N LEU A 422 -17.04 11.31 5.83
CA LEU A 422 -17.21 9.92 6.24
C LEU A 422 -18.02 9.04 5.30
N SER A 423 -19.16 9.54 4.82
CA SER A 423 -20.02 8.78 3.91
C SER A 423 -19.27 8.43 2.62
N GLN A 424 -18.61 9.43 2.02
CA GLN A 424 -17.79 9.25 0.82
C GLN A 424 -16.56 8.37 1.09
N PHE A 425 -15.98 8.44 2.28
CA PHE A 425 -14.86 7.59 2.69
C PHE A 425 -15.25 6.11 2.64
N PHE A 426 -16.38 5.74 3.25
CA PHE A 426 -16.86 4.35 3.19
C PHE A 426 -17.24 3.95 1.77
N LEU A 427 -17.88 4.83 0.99
CA LEU A 427 -18.20 4.51 -0.41
C LEU A 427 -16.97 4.21 -1.28
N HIS A 428 -15.85 4.91 -1.05
CA HIS A 428 -14.64 4.73 -1.87
C HIS A 428 -13.68 3.64 -1.38
N PHE A 429 -13.66 3.36 -0.07
CA PHE A 429 -12.63 2.50 0.55
C PHE A 429 -13.21 1.30 1.31
N ASP A 430 -14.51 1.04 1.16
CA ASP A 430 -15.20 -0.09 1.75
C ASP A 430 -16.19 -0.69 0.74
N GLY A 431 -15.80 -1.82 0.15
CA GLY A 431 -16.59 -2.50 -0.87
C GLY A 431 -17.95 -2.98 -0.38
N LEU A 432 -18.08 -3.32 0.91
CA LEU A 432 -19.37 -3.72 1.49
C LEU A 432 -20.26 -2.49 1.69
N ALA A 433 -19.74 -1.40 2.23
CA ALA A 433 -20.50 -0.15 2.35
C ALA A 433 -20.93 0.38 0.98
N ALA A 434 -20.05 0.34 -0.01
CA ALA A 434 -20.35 0.70 -1.39
C ALA A 434 -21.49 -0.16 -1.97
N LEU A 435 -21.40 -1.49 -1.84
CA LEU A 435 -22.46 -2.41 -2.28
C LEU A 435 -23.79 -2.10 -1.61
N VAL A 436 -23.79 -1.98 -0.28
CA VAL A 436 -24.98 -1.72 0.52
C VAL A 436 -25.65 -0.41 0.13
N ARG A 437 -24.86 0.64 -0.14
CA ARG A 437 -25.37 1.93 -0.59
C ARG A 437 -25.89 1.89 -2.02
N VAL A 438 -25.24 1.17 -2.95
CA VAL A 438 -25.73 0.98 -4.32
C VAL A 438 -27.08 0.25 -4.31
N LEU A 439 -27.19 -0.87 -3.59
CA LEU A 439 -28.44 -1.63 -3.50
C LEU A 439 -29.54 -0.85 -2.78
N GLY A 440 -29.19 -0.15 -1.69
CA GLY A 440 -30.10 0.73 -0.97
C GLY A 440 -30.68 1.83 -1.84
N HIS A 441 -29.84 2.40 -2.70
CA HIS A 441 -30.23 3.43 -3.66
C HIS A 441 -31.12 2.86 -4.77
N ALA A 442 -30.74 1.72 -5.36
CA ALA A 442 -31.55 1.00 -6.33
C ALA A 442 -32.95 0.65 -5.79
N ALA A 443 -33.01 0.13 -4.56
CA ALA A 443 -34.27 -0.18 -3.88
C ALA A 443 -35.11 1.07 -3.58
N HIS A 444 -34.49 2.19 -3.19
CA HIS A 444 -35.20 3.43 -2.90
C HIS A 444 -35.88 4.00 -4.15
N PHE A 445 -35.20 3.98 -5.28
CA PHE A 445 -35.73 4.48 -6.55
C PHE A 445 -36.51 3.42 -7.36
N ASN A 446 -36.53 2.17 -6.88
CA ASN A 446 -37.15 1.03 -7.54
C ASN A 446 -36.67 0.88 -9.00
N VAL A 447 -35.34 0.87 -9.16
CA VAL A 447 -34.63 0.76 -10.44
C VAL A 447 -33.62 -0.38 -10.37
N SER A 448 -33.33 -0.98 -11.52
CA SER A 448 -32.27 -1.96 -11.70
C SER A 448 -30.88 -1.32 -11.68
N LEU A 449 -29.84 -2.14 -11.51
CA LEU A 449 -28.47 -1.64 -11.57
C LEU A 449 -28.12 -1.10 -12.96
N SER A 450 -28.60 -1.75 -14.04
CA SER A 450 -28.36 -1.27 -15.40
C SER A 450 -29.05 0.06 -15.69
N GLU A 451 -30.21 0.34 -15.08
CA GLU A 451 -30.89 1.63 -15.17
C GLU A 451 -30.12 2.74 -14.43
N LEU A 452 -29.55 2.45 -13.25
CA LEU A 452 -28.68 3.40 -12.54
C LEU A 452 -27.42 3.73 -13.36
N VAL A 453 -26.79 2.71 -13.93
CA VAL A 453 -25.60 2.90 -14.77
C VAL A 453 -25.93 3.73 -16.02
N ALA A 454 -27.11 3.52 -16.60
CA ALA A 454 -27.57 4.27 -17.77
C ALA A 454 -27.83 5.77 -17.51
N GLU A 455 -27.93 6.21 -16.24
CA GLU A 455 -27.99 7.64 -15.90
C GLU A 455 -26.65 8.36 -16.04
N ILE A 456 -25.54 7.61 -16.07
CA ILE A 456 -24.20 8.15 -16.17
C ILE A 456 -23.95 8.53 -17.64
N PRO A 457 -23.52 9.78 -17.93
CA PRO A 457 -23.14 10.17 -19.28
C PRO A 457 -22.06 9.23 -19.83
N GLU A 458 -22.20 8.78 -21.09
CA GLU A 458 -21.21 7.91 -21.71
C GLU A 458 -19.83 8.57 -21.74
N PHE A 459 -18.80 7.80 -21.45
CA PHE A 459 -17.41 8.22 -21.54
C PHE A 459 -16.55 7.05 -22.03
N PHE A 460 -15.51 7.36 -22.79
CA PHE A 460 -14.59 6.37 -23.34
C PHE A 460 -13.19 6.67 -22.85
N MET A 461 -12.58 5.70 -22.18
CA MET A 461 -11.26 5.84 -21.59
C MET A 461 -10.33 4.71 -22.02
N SER A 462 -9.06 5.06 -22.18
CA SER A 462 -7.99 4.11 -22.47
C SER A 462 -6.80 4.39 -21.55
N LYS A 463 -6.07 3.32 -21.21
CA LYS A 463 -4.93 3.33 -20.28
C LYS A 463 -3.72 2.72 -20.97
N GLY A 464 -2.58 3.39 -20.84
CA GLY A 464 -1.30 2.95 -21.38
C GLY A 464 -0.19 2.98 -20.33
N LYS A 465 0.87 2.21 -20.58
CA LYS A 465 2.13 2.28 -19.81
C LYS A 465 3.28 2.52 -20.77
N ALA A 466 4.08 3.54 -20.50
CA ALA A 466 5.27 3.86 -21.26
C ALA A 466 6.52 3.66 -20.38
N PRO A 467 7.41 2.69 -20.69
CA PRO A 467 8.66 2.50 -19.96
C PRO A 467 9.54 3.75 -20.00
N VAL A 468 9.99 4.24 -18.85
CA VAL A 468 10.80 5.45 -18.74
C VAL A 468 11.78 5.29 -17.58
N SER A 469 13.07 5.42 -17.87
CA SER A 469 14.10 5.37 -16.81
C SER A 469 13.87 6.45 -15.75
N TRP A 470 14.31 6.19 -14.52
CA TRP A 470 14.17 7.13 -13.39
C TRP A 470 14.68 8.54 -13.72
N GLU A 471 15.81 8.63 -14.42
CA GLU A 471 16.44 9.90 -14.82
C GLU A 471 15.64 10.63 -15.91
N ALA A 472 14.93 9.88 -16.77
CA ALA A 472 14.19 10.43 -17.88
C ALA A 472 12.78 10.94 -17.50
N LYS A 473 12.18 10.46 -16.41
CA LYS A 473 10.84 10.89 -15.95
C LYS A 473 10.70 12.42 -15.85
N GLY A 474 11.68 13.07 -15.23
CA GLY A 474 11.69 14.53 -15.09
C GLY A 474 11.84 15.28 -16.43
N ARG A 475 12.55 14.69 -17.41
CA ARG A 475 12.67 15.25 -18.76
C ARG A 475 11.37 15.12 -19.53
N VAL A 476 10.70 13.96 -19.46
CA VAL A 476 9.39 13.71 -20.08
C VAL A 476 8.39 14.77 -19.63
N ILE A 477 8.23 14.94 -18.32
CA ILE A 477 7.29 15.93 -17.76
C ILE A 477 7.64 17.35 -18.20
N ARG A 478 8.92 17.74 -18.14
CA ARG A 478 9.35 19.08 -18.56
C ARG A 478 9.05 19.35 -20.04
N GLN A 479 9.33 18.39 -20.92
CA GLN A 479 9.08 18.57 -22.35
C GLN A 479 7.60 18.59 -22.70
N LEU A 480 6.77 17.81 -22.00
CA LEU A 480 5.31 17.88 -22.16
C LEU A 480 4.74 19.24 -21.75
N ILE A 481 5.25 19.83 -20.65
CA ILE A 481 4.83 21.18 -20.20
C ILE A 481 5.27 22.28 -21.18
N GLN A 482 6.43 22.11 -21.81
CA GLN A 482 7.02 23.09 -22.73
C GLN A 482 6.56 22.93 -24.18
N ASP A 483 5.71 21.94 -24.47
CA ASP A 483 5.28 21.68 -25.83
C ASP A 483 4.36 22.80 -26.34
N PRO A 484 4.77 23.55 -27.38
CA PRO A 484 3.98 24.66 -27.91
C PRO A 484 2.68 24.23 -28.58
N SER A 485 2.51 22.93 -28.90
CA SER A 485 1.25 22.39 -29.43
C SER A 485 0.16 22.23 -28.38
N VAL A 486 0.51 22.31 -27.09
CA VAL A 486 -0.40 22.16 -25.96
C VAL A 486 -0.95 23.53 -25.55
N SER A 487 -2.24 23.76 -25.80
CA SER A 487 -2.91 25.03 -25.48
C SER A 487 -3.42 25.10 -24.04
N GLN A 488 -3.85 23.97 -23.47
CA GLN A 488 -4.43 23.90 -22.13
C GLN A 488 -3.93 22.66 -21.39
N LEU A 489 -3.44 22.89 -20.17
CA LEU A 489 -2.89 21.88 -19.29
C LEU A 489 -3.30 22.08 -17.83
N GLU A 490 -3.36 20.99 -17.08
CA GLU A 490 -3.55 20.94 -15.64
C GLU A 490 -2.41 20.12 -15.02
N LEU A 491 -1.81 20.64 -13.94
CA LEU A 491 -0.62 20.09 -13.29
C LEU A 491 -0.89 19.63 -11.85
N LEU A 492 -2.14 19.22 -11.56
CA LEU A 492 -2.55 18.77 -10.23
C LEU A 492 -1.74 17.53 -9.79
N ASP A 493 -1.61 16.57 -10.69
CA ASP A 493 -0.79 15.37 -10.51
C ASP A 493 -0.31 14.88 -11.88
N GLY A 494 1.00 15.02 -12.17
CA GLY A 494 1.52 14.79 -13.53
C GLY A 494 1.18 15.93 -14.50
N VAL A 495 0.96 15.59 -15.77
CA VAL A 495 0.60 16.55 -16.84
C VAL A 495 -0.67 16.08 -17.53
N LYS A 496 -1.79 16.76 -17.25
CA LYS A 496 -3.07 16.54 -17.93
C LYS A 496 -3.23 17.56 -19.05
N VAL A 497 -3.23 17.09 -20.29
CA VAL A 497 -3.40 17.89 -21.49
C VAL A 497 -4.84 17.79 -21.98
N PHE A 498 -5.45 18.93 -22.30
CA PHE A 498 -6.79 18.99 -22.85
C PHE A 498 -6.72 19.08 -24.38
N HIS A 499 -7.49 18.23 -25.04
CA HIS A 499 -7.68 18.19 -26.49
C HIS A 499 -9.13 18.59 -26.84
N PRO A 500 -9.42 19.00 -28.09
CA PRO A 500 -10.80 19.32 -28.50
C PRO A 500 -11.78 18.17 -28.22
N ASP A 501 -11.38 16.94 -28.52
CA ASP A 501 -12.22 15.74 -28.42
C ASP A 501 -11.87 14.86 -27.21
N GLY A 502 -11.12 15.37 -26.22
CA GLY A 502 -10.67 14.52 -25.11
C GLY A 502 -9.68 15.16 -24.16
N TRP A 503 -9.01 14.33 -23.37
CA TRP A 503 -7.85 14.72 -22.57
C TRP A 503 -6.88 13.56 -22.43
N THR A 504 -5.63 13.85 -22.07
CA THR A 504 -4.63 12.84 -21.73
C THR A 504 -3.83 13.25 -20.52
N LEU A 505 -3.76 12.39 -19.52
CA LEU A 505 -2.95 12.54 -18.32
C LEU A 505 -1.72 11.64 -18.42
N VAL A 506 -0.54 12.25 -18.35
CA VAL A 506 0.73 11.54 -18.19
C VAL A 506 1.16 11.62 -16.73
N LEU A 507 1.23 10.47 -16.07
CA LEU A 507 1.53 10.33 -14.65
C LEU A 507 2.78 9.47 -14.44
N PRO A 508 3.91 10.03 -13.98
CA PRO A 508 5.09 9.24 -13.61
C PRO A 508 4.78 8.33 -12.42
N ASP A 509 5.13 7.05 -12.52
CA ASP A 509 4.96 6.13 -11.40
C ASP A 509 5.96 6.48 -10.26
N PRO A 510 5.55 6.50 -8.99
CA PRO A 510 6.45 6.86 -7.89
C PRO A 510 7.49 5.78 -7.57
N ASP A 511 7.18 4.51 -7.81
CA ASP A 511 7.95 3.35 -7.31
C ASP A 511 8.50 2.47 -8.45
N GLU A 512 8.03 2.62 -9.69
CA GLU A 512 8.45 1.81 -10.85
C GLU A 512 8.93 2.65 -12.06
N PRO A 513 9.87 2.18 -12.90
CA PRO A 513 10.44 2.96 -14.02
C PRO A 513 9.52 3.04 -15.26
N PHE A 514 8.31 3.57 -15.11
CA PHE A 514 7.42 3.91 -16.22
C PHE A 514 6.56 5.16 -15.92
N CYS A 515 5.89 5.64 -16.96
CA CYS A 515 4.79 6.61 -16.87
C CYS A 515 3.48 5.91 -17.25
N ARG A 516 2.43 6.15 -16.47
CA ARG A 516 1.05 5.77 -16.81
C ARG A 516 0.46 6.86 -17.70
N VAL A 517 -0.32 6.46 -18.69
CA VAL A 517 -1.05 7.35 -19.58
C VAL A 517 -2.52 7.01 -19.43
N PHE A 518 -3.35 8.01 -19.13
CA PHE A 518 -4.80 7.88 -19.09
C PHE A 518 -5.37 8.85 -20.11
N SER A 519 -6.19 8.38 -21.03
CA SER A 519 -6.84 9.24 -22.01
C SER A 519 -8.34 9.03 -21.99
N GLU A 520 -9.09 10.11 -22.14
CA GLU A 520 -10.52 10.09 -22.39
C GLU A 520 -10.78 10.73 -23.75
N GLY A 521 -11.68 10.14 -24.52
CA GLY A 521 -12.09 10.62 -25.84
C GLY A 521 -13.61 10.66 -25.98
N SER A 522 -14.10 11.42 -26.97
CA SER A 522 -15.51 11.39 -27.37
C SER A 522 -15.94 10.05 -27.98
N THR A 523 -14.98 9.24 -28.41
CA THR A 523 -15.17 7.84 -28.83
C THR A 523 -14.00 6.99 -28.29
N MET A 524 -14.18 5.67 -28.27
CA MET A 524 -13.11 4.75 -27.90
C MET A 524 -11.89 4.87 -28.82
N GLU A 525 -12.10 5.00 -30.13
CA GLU A 525 -11.01 5.19 -31.11
C GLU A 525 -10.16 6.44 -30.81
N ILE A 526 -10.79 7.53 -30.37
CA ILE A 526 -10.08 8.77 -30.00
C ILE A 526 -9.31 8.56 -28.69
N ALA A 527 -9.90 7.90 -27.70
CA ALA A 527 -9.23 7.61 -26.43
C ALA A 527 -7.96 6.76 -26.63
N GLU A 528 -8.06 5.71 -27.46
CA GLU A 528 -6.92 4.87 -27.84
C GLU A 528 -5.88 5.65 -28.65
N SER A 529 -6.30 6.40 -29.66
CA SER A 529 -5.39 7.21 -30.48
C SER A 529 -4.61 8.24 -29.65
N LEU A 530 -5.26 8.87 -28.67
CA LEU A 530 -4.61 9.78 -27.73
C LEU A 530 -3.60 9.03 -26.85
N THR A 531 -4.00 7.86 -26.31
CA THR A 531 -3.11 7.03 -25.48
C THR A 531 -1.84 6.66 -26.24
N ASP A 532 -1.98 6.13 -27.45
CA ASP A 532 -0.88 5.70 -28.30
C ASP A 532 0.03 6.87 -28.71
N MET A 533 -0.57 8.02 -29.04
CA MET A 533 0.16 9.24 -29.35
C MET A 533 1.10 9.64 -28.20
N TYR A 534 0.60 9.64 -26.96
CA TYR A 534 1.41 10.02 -25.80
C TYR A 534 2.41 8.94 -25.39
N VAL A 535 2.06 7.66 -25.48
CA VAL A 535 3.02 6.57 -25.25
C VAL A 535 4.20 6.70 -26.21
N LYS A 536 3.94 6.91 -27.51
CA LYS A 536 4.99 7.12 -28.51
C LYS A 536 5.83 8.36 -28.21
N LYS A 537 5.17 9.49 -27.91
CA LYS A 537 5.85 10.74 -27.56
C LYS A 537 6.75 10.58 -26.33
N ILE A 538 6.30 9.86 -25.30
CA ILE A 538 7.10 9.56 -24.12
C ILE A 538 8.34 8.75 -24.49
N ASN A 539 8.20 7.72 -25.33
CA ASN A 539 9.31 6.89 -25.79
C ASN A 539 10.35 7.70 -26.59
N ASP A 540 9.88 8.58 -27.47
CA ASP A 540 10.73 9.50 -28.26
C ASP A 540 11.54 10.44 -27.34
N ILE A 541 10.91 11.00 -26.30
CA ILE A 541 11.56 11.87 -25.31
C ILE A 541 12.54 11.10 -24.43
N ALA A 542 12.17 9.88 -24.03
CA ALA A 542 13.00 9.03 -23.18
C ALA A 542 14.27 8.54 -23.90
N GLY A 543 14.30 8.60 -25.23
CA GLY A 543 15.37 8.05 -26.06
C GLY A 543 15.30 6.52 -26.16
N ALA A 544 14.13 5.93 -25.90
CA ALA A 544 13.87 4.52 -26.06
C ALA A 544 13.51 4.25 -27.52
N SER A 545 14.51 4.22 -28.41
CA SER A 545 14.35 3.53 -29.68
C SER A 545 14.28 2.03 -29.37
N ILE A 546 13.13 1.41 -29.66
CA ILE A 546 12.95 -0.04 -29.66
C ILE A 546 14.02 -0.70 -30.54
#